data_AF-E8V3M9-F1
#
_entry.id   AF-E8V3M9-F1
#
_cell.length_a   1.000
_cell.length_b   1.000
_cell.length_c   1.000
_cell.angle_alpha   90.00
_cell.angle_beta   90.00
_cell.angle_gamma   90.00
#
_symmetry.space_group_name_H-M   'P 1'
#
loop_
_entity.id
_entity.type
_entity.pdbx_description
1 polymer ?
#
loop_
_entity_poly.entity_id
_entity_poly.type
_entity_poly.pdbx_seq_one_letter_code
_entity_poly.pdbx_strand_id
1 'polypeptide(L)'
;MLRIKNPSRGTDGVGTPECPTCNSFNISRSERKSLFEKRFYSFFGYFPWKCLSCRERFLMKDRGEWRLLRYSSKKRSVKESAKENVQQEA
;
A
#
# COMPACT_ATOMS: atom_id res chain seq x y z
N MET A 1 9.74 11.21 -15.39
CA MET A 1 10.33 11.47 -14.06
C MET A 1 9.65 10.59 -13.03
N LEU A 2 10.40 9.83 -12.23
CA LEU A 2 9.81 9.03 -11.15
C LEU A 2 9.62 9.92 -9.91
N ARG A 3 8.37 10.08 -9.44
CA ARG A 3 8.09 10.82 -8.20
C ARG A 3 8.43 9.95 -6.99
N ILE A 4 9.21 10.50 -6.07
CA ILE A 4 9.48 9.87 -4.77
C ILE A 4 8.44 10.41 -3.79
N LYS A 5 7.60 9.54 -3.21
CA LYS A 5 6.74 9.90 -2.08
C LYS A 5 7.34 9.27 -0.84
N ASN A 6 7.82 10.12 0.08
CA ASN A 6 8.00 9.65 1.45
C ASN A 6 6.59 9.43 2.03
N PRO A 7 6.34 8.30 2.72
CA PRO A 7 5.08 8.13 3.44
C PRO A 7 5.00 9.29 4.44
N SER A 8 4.13 10.25 4.16
CA SER A 8 3.83 11.32 5.10
C SER A 8 3.41 10.65 6.40
N ARG A 9 4.03 11.02 7.52
CA ARG A 9 3.54 10.67 8.86
C ARG A 9 2.17 11.34 9.04
N GLY A 10 1.11 10.70 8.55
CA GLY A 10 -0.27 11.04 8.87
C GLY A 10 -0.51 10.79 10.36
N THR A 11 -1.27 11.69 10.98
CA THR A 11 -1.46 11.87 12.43
C THR A 11 -2.39 10.85 13.09
N ASP A 12 -2.62 9.71 12.46
CA ASP A 12 -3.63 8.70 12.82
C ASP A 12 -3.03 7.34 13.24
N GLY A 13 -1.71 7.24 13.39
CA GLY A 13 -1.05 6.05 13.96
C GLY A 13 -1.10 4.79 13.09
N VAL A 14 -1.85 4.81 11.98
CA VAL A 14 -1.93 3.73 10.98
C VAL A 14 -1.68 4.33 9.60
N GLY A 15 -0.44 4.75 9.34
CA GLY A 15 -0.05 5.37 8.07
C GLY A 15 -0.18 4.40 6.90
N THR A 16 -1.34 4.38 6.23
CA THR A 16 -1.49 3.64 4.98
C THR A 16 -1.07 4.52 3.81
N PRO A 17 -0.09 4.10 2.99
CA PRO A 17 0.35 4.90 1.87
C PRO A 17 -0.72 5.00 0.78
N GLU A 18 -0.76 6.18 0.20
CA GLU A 18 -1.68 6.62 -0.85
C GLU A 18 -0.89 7.17 -2.05
N CYS A 19 -1.49 7.06 -3.23
CA CYS A 19 -0.88 7.57 -4.45
C CYS A 19 -0.59 9.08 -4.35
N PRO A 20 0.59 9.58 -4.75
CA PRO A 20 0.90 11.03 -4.81
C PRO A 20 0.02 11.81 -5.78
N THR A 21 -0.54 11.14 -6.79
CA THR A 21 -1.17 11.82 -7.94
C THR A 21 -2.68 11.86 -7.80
N CYS A 22 -3.31 10.81 -7.27
CA CYS A 22 -4.76 10.68 -7.18
C CYS A 22 -5.27 10.31 -5.79
N ASN A 23 -4.39 10.27 -4.78
CA ASN A 23 -4.70 9.91 -3.39
C ASN A 23 -5.39 8.55 -3.21
N SER A 24 -5.42 7.71 -4.25
CA SER A 24 -5.99 6.38 -4.17
C SER A 24 -5.11 5.46 -3.32
N PHE A 25 -5.78 4.68 -2.47
CA PHE A 25 -5.20 3.64 -1.64
C PHE A 25 -4.94 2.32 -2.38
N ASN A 26 -5.39 2.23 -3.64
CA ASN A 26 -5.20 1.07 -4.51
C ASN A 26 -3.84 1.15 -5.19
N ILE A 27 -2.78 0.81 -4.45
CA ILE A 27 -1.41 0.79 -4.94
C ILE A 27 -0.82 -0.62 -4.82
N SER A 28 -0.07 -1.03 -5.83
CA SER A 28 0.59 -2.34 -5.89
C SER A 28 2.09 -2.16 -6.11
N ARG A 29 2.86 -3.18 -5.74
CA ARG A 29 4.31 -3.16 -5.95
C ARG A 29 4.57 -3.42 -7.42
N SER A 30 5.33 -2.52 -8.06
CA SER A 30 5.72 -2.70 -9.46
C SER A 30 6.98 -3.54 -9.52
N GLU A 31 7.11 -4.33 -10.58
CA GLU A 31 8.36 -5.00 -10.91
C GLU A 31 9.43 -3.97 -11.30
N ARG A 32 10.69 -4.26 -10.92
CA ARG A 32 11.86 -3.48 -11.31
C ARG A 32 12.20 -3.83 -12.76
N LYS A 33 12.21 -2.85 -13.67
CA LYS A 33 12.36 -3.10 -15.11
C LYS A 33 13.82 -3.29 -15.54
N SER A 34 14.78 -2.74 -14.80
CA SER A 34 16.20 -2.82 -15.19
C SER A 34 17.14 -3.31 -14.08
N LEU A 35 18.24 -3.95 -14.48
CA LEU A 35 19.32 -4.38 -13.56
C LEU A 35 19.93 -3.20 -12.80
N PHE A 36 20.00 -2.03 -13.44
CA PHE A 36 20.46 -0.79 -12.83
C PHE A 36 19.50 -0.31 -11.72
N GLU A 37 18.19 -0.35 -11.96
CA GLU A 37 17.16 -0.09 -10.95
C GLU A 37 17.24 -1.11 -9.79
N LYS A 38 17.54 -2.39 -10.09
CA LYS A 38 17.73 -3.42 -9.05
C LYS A 38 18.90 -3.09 -8.12
N ARG A 39 20.02 -2.59 -8.63
CA ARG A 39 21.21 -2.28 -7.83
C ARG A 39 21.06 -0.98 -7.06
N PHE A 40 20.63 0.10 -7.71
CA PHE A 40 20.50 1.42 -7.08
C PHE A 40 19.36 1.47 -6.07
N TYR A 41 18.16 0.98 -6.41
CA TYR A 41 17.03 1.09 -5.48
C TYR A 41 17.14 0.17 -4.27
N SER A 42 17.80 -0.98 -4.41
CA SER A 42 18.15 -1.80 -3.23
C SER A 42 19.13 -1.08 -2.31
N PHE A 43 20.10 -0.35 -2.87
CA PHE A 43 21.08 0.39 -2.06
C PHE A 43 20.43 1.53 -1.28
N PHE A 44 19.51 2.27 -1.90
CA PHE A 44 18.83 3.40 -1.25
C PHE A 44 17.55 3.02 -0.47
N GLY A 45 17.17 1.74 -0.48
CA GLY A 45 15.98 1.25 0.23
C GLY A 45 14.65 1.76 -0.33
N TYR A 46 14.62 2.24 -1.58
CA TYR A 46 13.39 2.62 -2.27
C TYR A 46 12.84 1.43 -3.06
N PHE A 47 11.52 1.36 -3.16
CA PHE A 47 10.80 0.32 -3.87
C PHE A 47 9.83 0.97 -4.85
N PRO A 48 9.75 0.50 -6.10
CA PRO A 48 8.78 1.01 -7.06
C PRO A 48 7.38 0.49 -6.76
N TRP A 49 6.45 1.43 -6.64
CA TRP A 49 5.03 1.22 -6.48
C TRP A 49 4.29 1.79 -7.69
N LYS A 50 3.14 1.19 -8.00
CA LYS A 50 2.25 1.59 -9.08
C LYS A 50 0.85 1.74 -8.52
N CYS A 51 0.20 2.86 -8.81
CA CYS A 51 -1.22 3.00 -8.51
C CYS A 51 -2.04 2.22 -9.53
N LEU A 52 -3.06 1.48 -9.07
CA LEU A 52 -3.99 0.77 -9.97
C LEU A 52 -5.08 1.71 -10.51
N SER A 53 -5.40 2.79 -9.79
CA SER A 53 -6.40 3.78 -10.22
C SER A 53 -5.87 4.70 -11.33
N CYS A 54 -4.75 5.40 -11.11
CA CYS A 54 -4.20 6.33 -12.10
C CYS A 54 -3.04 5.76 -12.94
N ARG A 55 -2.63 4.50 -12.69
CA ARG A 55 -1.52 3.81 -13.37
C ARG A 55 -0.13 4.43 -13.19
N GLU A 56 -0.01 5.51 -12.43
CA GLU A 56 1.22 6.23 -12.17
C GLU A 56 2.23 5.39 -11.36
N ARG A 57 3.52 5.56 -11.65
CA ARG A 57 4.63 4.88 -10.96
C ARG A 57 5.37 5.85 -10.06
N PHE A 58 5.61 5.43 -8.82
CA PHE A 58 6.29 6.24 -7.82
C PHE A 58 7.16 5.36 -6.92
N LEU A 59 8.13 5.97 -6.24
CA LEU A 59 9.04 5.26 -5.33
C LEU A 59 8.61 5.52 -3.89
N MET A 60 8.63 4.47 -3.05
CA MET A 60 8.45 4.56 -1.60
C MET A 60 9.52 3.76 -0.86
N LYS A 61 9.88 4.21 0.34
CA LYS A 61 10.85 3.52 1.21
C LYS A 61 10.27 2.28 1.90
N ASP A 62 8.94 2.16 1.91
CA ASP A 62 8.21 1.08 2.58
C ASP A 62 8.13 -0.19 1.70
N ARG A 63 8.37 -1.36 2.32
CA ARG A 63 8.36 -2.68 1.65
C ARG A 63 6.96 -3.28 1.47
N GLY A 64 5.94 -2.70 2.09
CA GLY A 64 4.55 -3.20 2.09
C GLY A 64 4.06 -3.69 3.44
N GLU A 65 4.71 -3.35 4.56
CA GLU A 65 4.32 -3.87 5.89
C GLU A 65 2.94 -3.37 6.31
N TRP A 66 2.56 -2.17 5.90
CA TRP A 66 1.20 -1.61 6.05
C TRP A 66 0.10 -2.46 5.41
N ARG A 67 0.43 -3.30 4.41
CA ARG A 67 -0.56 -4.14 3.73
C ARG A 67 -1.03 -5.29 4.62
N LEU A 68 -0.17 -5.79 5.51
CA LEU A 68 -0.53 -6.81 6.50
C LEU A 68 -1.47 -6.24 7.55
N LEU A 69 -1.25 -4.99 7.97
CA LEU A 69 -2.16 -4.28 8.89
C LEU A 69 -3.55 -4.15 8.27
N ARG A 70 -3.67 -3.72 7.00
CA ARG A 70 -4.97 -3.68 6.29
C ARG A 70 -5.62 -5.04 6.15
N TYR A 71 -4.86 -6.09 5.81
CA TYR A 71 -5.42 -7.44 5.69
C TYR A 71 -6.01 -7.90 7.02
N SER A 72 -5.31 -7.65 8.14
CA SER A 72 -5.78 -7.98 9.48
C SER A 72 -7.05 -7.19 9.87
N SER A 73 -7.08 -5.87 9.61
CA SER A 73 -8.25 -5.03 9.89
C SER A 73 -9.46 -5.42 9.03
N LYS A 74 -9.26 -5.70 7.73
CA LYS A 74 -10.33 -6.15 6.85
C LYS A 74 -10.83 -7.55 7.20
N LYS A 75 -9.95 -8.44 7.68
CA LYS A 75 -10.36 -9.74 8.22
C LYS A 75 -11.22 -9.58 9.46
N ARG A 76 -10.89 -8.65 10.35
CA ARG A 76 -11.70 -8.36 11.56
C ARG A 76 -13.09 -7.86 11.19
N SER A 77 -13.19 -6.85 10.33
CA SER A 77 -14.50 -6.29 9.94
C SER A 77 -15.39 -7.34 9.25
N VAL A 78 -14.84 -8.16 8.35
CA VAL A 78 -15.59 -9.25 7.71
C VAL A 78 -16.03 -10.31 8.73
N LYS A 79 -15.19 -10.62 9.71
CA LYS A 79 -15.51 -11.59 10.76
C LYS A 79 -16.59 -11.06 11.72
N GLU A 80 -16.66 -9.76 11.95
CA GLU A 80 -17.75 -9.11 12.69
C GLU A 80 -19.07 -9.15 11.91
N SER A 81 -19.08 -8.72 10.65
CA SER A 81 -20.30 -8.76 9.82
C SER A 81 -20.83 -10.18 9.61
N ALA A 82 -19.95 -11.19 9.59
CA ALA A 82 -20.35 -12.60 9.51
C ALA A 82 -21.01 -13.10 10.82
N LYS A 83 -20.62 -12.58 11.98
CA LYS A 83 -21.25 -12.93 13.26
C LYS A 83 -22.64 -12.30 13.40
N GLU A 84 -22.78 -11.07 12.91
CA GLU A 84 -24.04 -10.32 12.97
C GLU A 84 -25.13 -10.94 12.09
N ASN A 85 -24.78 -11.45 10.90
CA ASN A 85 -25.72 -12.18 10.03
C ASN A 85 -26.18 -13.52 10.64
N VAL A 86 -25.31 -14.25 11.33
CA VAL A 86 -25.67 -15.53 11.97
C VAL A 86 -26.65 -15.35 13.14
N GLN A 87 -26.68 -14.18 13.78
CA GLN A 87 -27.61 -13.88 14.88
C GLN A 87 -29.01 -13.45 14.40
N GLN A 88 -29.18 -13.10 13.11
CA GLN A 88 -30.47 -12.68 12.55
C GLN A 88 -31.31 -13.85 11.99
N GLU A 89 -30.73 -15.05 11.92
CA GLU A 89 -31.39 -16.28 11.42
C GLU A 89 -31.75 -17.30 12.52
N ALA A 90 -31.63 -16.91 13.80
CA ALA A 90 -32.00 -17.72 14.98
C ALA A 90 -33.16 -17.08 15.77
#